data_AF-A0A453C810-F1
#
_entry.id   AF-A0A453C810-F1
#
_cell.length_a   1.000
_cell.length_b   1.000
_cell.length_c   1.000
_cell.angle_alpha   90.00
_cell.angle_beta   90.00
_cell.angle_gamma   90.00
#
_symmetry.space_group_name_H-M   'P 1'
#
loop_
_entity.id
_entity.type
_entity.pdbx_description
1 polymer ?
#
loop_
_entity_poly.entity_id
_entity_poly.type
_entity_poly.pdbx_seq_one_letter_code
_entity_poly.pdbx_strand_id
1 'polypeptide(L)'
;FLVARQGNDVGTQYRSGIYYYTAEQERQARESLAEKQREWKEKIVTEVLPARRFYAAEDYHQQYLEKGGQSAKKRCSDPIRCYG
;
A
#
# COMPACT_ATOMS: atom_id res chain seq x y z
N PHE A 1 -10.61 13.63 -0.25
CA PHE A 1 -11.41 12.39 -0.12
C PHE A 1 -10.91 11.30 -1.08
N LEU A 2 -9.83 10.58 -0.73
CA LEU A 2 -9.29 9.44 -1.52
C LEU A 2 -9.73 8.09 -0.93
N VAL A 3 -10.98 8.00 -0.48
CA VAL A 3 -11.52 6.70 -0.02
C VAL A 3 -11.71 5.83 -1.25
N ALA A 4 -11.15 4.62 -1.26
CA ALA A 4 -11.30 3.64 -2.34
C ALA A 4 -10.87 4.15 -3.75
N ARG A 5 -9.76 4.91 -3.80
CA ARG A 5 -9.13 5.35 -5.05
C ARG A 5 -7.62 5.53 -4.87
N GLN A 6 -6.83 5.06 -5.84
CA GLN A 6 -5.39 5.32 -5.90
C GLN A 6 -5.03 5.85 -7.29
N GLY A 7 -4.64 7.13 -7.38
CA GLY A 7 -4.41 7.76 -8.69
C GLY A 7 -5.67 7.74 -9.57
N ASN A 8 -5.57 7.07 -10.73
CA ASN A 8 -6.67 6.90 -11.67
C ASN A 8 -7.53 5.65 -11.39
N ASP A 9 -7.09 4.76 -10.50
CA ASP A 9 -7.78 3.51 -10.19
C ASP A 9 -8.85 3.72 -9.12
N VAL A 10 -10.12 3.47 -9.48
CA VAL A 10 -11.30 3.71 -8.64
C VAL A 10 -11.97 2.39 -8.28
N GLY A 11 -12.25 2.18 -6.99
CA GLY A 11 -12.88 0.98 -6.48
C GLY A 11 -12.36 0.58 -5.10
N THR A 12 -13.18 -0.16 -4.35
CA THR A 12 -12.85 -0.60 -2.97
C THR A 12 -11.62 -1.49 -2.90
N GLN A 13 -11.27 -2.15 -4.01
CA GLN A 13 -10.04 -2.93 -4.17
C GLN A 13 -8.75 -2.08 -4.16
N TYR A 14 -8.86 -0.77 -4.41
CA TYR A 14 -7.73 0.17 -4.43
C TYR A 14 -7.61 1.00 -3.14
N ARG A 15 -8.26 0.57 -2.06
CA ARG A 15 -8.17 1.27 -0.77
C ARG A 15 -6.78 1.10 -0.13
N SER A 16 -6.32 2.12 0.59
CA SER A 16 -5.13 2.02 1.42
C SER A 16 -5.44 1.23 2.70
N GLY A 17 -4.61 0.24 3.04
CA GLY A 17 -4.77 -0.56 4.26
C GLY A 17 -3.45 -1.17 4.73
N ILE A 18 -3.34 -1.33 6.05
CA ILE A 18 -2.26 -2.05 6.74
C ILE A 18 -2.89 -3.23 7.47
N TYR A 19 -2.44 -4.44 7.14
CA TYR A 19 -2.95 -5.68 7.72
C TYR A 19 -1.89 -6.34 8.59
N TYR A 20 -2.10 -6.36 9.90
CA TYR A 20 -1.09 -6.80 10.88
C TYR A 20 -1.25 -8.25 11.30
N TYR A 21 -0.14 -8.91 11.65
CA TYR A 21 -0.10 -10.27 12.20
C TYR A 21 0.10 -10.30 13.72
N THR A 22 0.63 -9.22 14.30
CA THR A 22 0.92 -9.12 15.74
C THR A 22 0.42 -7.81 16.33
N ALA A 23 0.18 -7.79 17.64
CA ALA A 23 -0.18 -6.58 18.36
C ALA A 23 0.90 -5.49 18.28
N GLU A 24 2.17 -5.90 18.21
CA GLU A 24 3.28 -4.96 18.03
C GLU A 24 3.24 -4.27 16.67
N GLN A 25 2.93 -5.01 15.60
CA GLN A 25 2.73 -4.41 14.28
C GLN A 25 1.53 -3.47 14.25
N GLU A 26 0.43 -3.81 14.94
CA GLU A 26 -0.72 -2.91 15.08
C GLU A 26 -0.30 -1.60 15.76
N ARG A 27 0.39 -1.69 16.89
CA ARG A 27 0.87 -0.52 17.65
C ARG A 27 1.74 0.39 16.77
N GLN A 28 2.76 -0.18 16.13
CA GLN A 28 3.67 0.55 15.25
C GLN A 28 2.94 1.21 14.07
N ALA A 29 1.99 0.51 13.44
CA ALA A 29 1.22 1.05 12.33
C ALA A 29 0.35 2.25 12.77
N ARG A 30 -0.30 2.16 13.93
CA ARG A 30 -1.12 3.25 14.48
C ARG A 30 -0.28 4.46 14.88
N GLU A 31 0.88 4.24 15.50
CA GLU A 31 1.82 5.31 15.85
C GLU A 31 2.34 6.04 14.61
N SER A 32 2.78 5.28 13.59
CA SER A 32 3.24 5.85 12.33
C SER A 32 2.15 6.63 11.60
N LEU A 33 0.91 6.12 11.58
CA LEU A 33 -0.23 6.84 11.00
C LEU A 33 -0.51 8.15 11.74
N ALA A 34 -0.48 8.12 13.07
CA ALA A 34 -0.71 9.30 13.91
C ALA A 34 0.39 10.36 13.73
N GLU A 35 1.65 9.93 13.60
CA GLU A 35 2.77 10.81 13.28
C GLU A 35 2.58 11.43 11.90
N LYS A 36 2.32 10.60 10.88
CA LYS A 36 2.17 11.08 9.50
C LYS A 36 0.97 11.99 9.34
N GLN A 37 -0.13 11.74 10.02
CA GLN A 37 -1.31 12.60 10.00
C GLN A 37 -1.00 14.06 10.40
N ARG A 38 0.02 14.30 11.24
CA ARG A 38 0.42 15.66 11.64
C ARG A 38 0.99 16.47 10.48
N GLU A 39 1.55 15.80 9.47
CA GLU A 39 2.11 16.44 8.27
C GLU A 39 1.04 16.70 7.19
N TRP A 40 -0.15 16.10 7.32
CA TRP A 40 -1.20 16.15 6.29
C TRP A 40 -2.43 16.89 6.80
N LYS A 41 -2.89 17.89 6.03
CA LYS A 41 -4.13 18.62 6.34
C LYS A 41 -5.37 17.72 6.20
N GLU A 42 -5.36 16.89 5.16
CA GLU A 42 -6.44 15.94 4.91
C GLU A 42 -6.32 14.73 5.83
N LYS A 43 -7.47 14.18 6.24
CA LYS A 43 -7.49 12.95 7.02
C LYS A 43 -6.96 11.78 6.19
N ILE A 44 -5.98 11.06 6.74
CA ILE A 44 -5.49 9.79 6.22
C ILE A 44 -6.59 8.74 6.43
N VAL A 45 -6.94 8.04 5.34
CA VAL A 45 -8.05 7.07 5.31
C VAL A 45 -7.58 5.62 5.36
N THR A 46 -6.28 5.38 5.58
CA THR A 46 -5.68 4.06 5.69
C THR A 46 -6.33 3.27 6.83
N GLU A 47 -6.88 2.09 6.51
CA GLU A 47 -7.40 1.17 7.53
C GLU A 47 -6.25 0.38 8.19
N VAL A 48 -6.39 0.09 9.50
CA VAL A 48 -5.46 -0.76 10.25
C VAL A 48 -6.25 -1.89 10.88
N LEU A 49 -6.14 -3.09 10.31
CA LEU A 49 -6.97 -4.25 10.65
C LEU A 49 -6.11 -5.53 10.80
N PRO A 50 -6.59 -6.56 11.51
CA PRO A 50 -5.92 -7.86 11.54
C PRO A 50 -5.82 -8.47 10.14
N ALA A 51 -4.68 -9.09 9.83
CA ALA A 51 -4.51 -9.87 8.62
C ALA A 51 -5.52 -11.02 8.55
N ARG A 52 -6.11 -11.20 7.37
CA ARG A 52 -7.00 -12.32 7.04
C ARG A 52 -6.31 -13.22 6.02
N ARG A 53 -7.03 -14.27 5.59
CA ARG A 53 -6.55 -15.15 4.53
C ARG A 53 -6.14 -14.35 3.29
N PHE A 54 -4.89 -14.53 2.88
CA PHE A 54 -4.34 -13.99 1.66
C PHE A 54 -4.61 -14.96 0.50
N TYR A 55 -5.16 -14.44 -0.59
CA TYR A 55 -5.32 -15.17 -1.84
C TYR A 55 -4.33 -14.60 -2.84
N ALA A 56 -3.37 -15.42 -3.27
CA ALA A 56 -2.41 -14.99 -4.28
C ALA A 56 -3.13 -14.69 -5.60
N ALA A 57 -2.78 -13.55 -6.22
CA ALA A 57 -3.21 -13.23 -7.57
C ALA A 57 -2.48 -14.11 -8.60
N GLU A 58 -3.01 -14.15 -9.81
CA GLU A 58 -2.49 -14.91 -10.94
C GLU A 58 -1.02 -14.55 -11.28
N ASP A 59 -0.27 -15.50 -11.85
CA ASP A 59 1.17 -15.36 -12.11
C ASP A 59 1.56 -14.17 -12.99
N TYR A 60 0.66 -13.73 -13.88
CA TYR A 60 0.90 -12.57 -14.73
C TYR A 60 0.88 -11.24 -13.96
N HIS A 61 0.24 -11.20 -12.77
CA HIS A 61 0.28 -10.03 -11.88
C HIS A 61 1.56 -9.98 -11.05
N GLN A 62 2.21 -11.12 -10.82
CA GLN A 62 3.40 -11.21 -9.97
C GLN A 62 4.61 -10.56 -10.66
N GLN A 63 5.33 -9.69 -9.94
CA GLN A 63 6.48 -8.93 -10.45
C GLN A 63 6.22 -8.22 -11.79
N TYR A 64 4.97 -7.79 -12.06
CA TYR A 64 4.57 -7.23 -13.36
C TYR A 64 5.47 -6.07 -13.83
N LEU A 65 5.78 -5.10 -12.96
CA LEU A 65 6.62 -3.94 -13.32
C LEU A 65 8.09 -4.32 -13.56
N GLU A 66 8.62 -5.29 -12.80
CA GLU A 66 9.98 -5.80 -13.00
C GLU A 66 10.09 -6.59 -14.31
N LYS A 67 9.10 -7.44 -14.59
CA LYS A 67 8.97 -8.12 -15.89
C LYS A 67 8.82 -7.12 -17.04
N GLY A 68 8.21 -5.95 -16.78
CA GLY A 68 8.11 -4.82 -17.70
C GLY A 68 9.36 -3.93 -17.79
N GLY A 69 10.44 -4.24 -17.07
CA GLY A 69 11.75 -3.57 -17.18
C GLY A 69 12.06 -2.51 -16.13
N GLN A 70 11.20 -2.32 -15.11
CA GLN A 70 11.52 -1.44 -13.98
C GLN A 70 12.44 -2.14 -12.97
N SER A 71 13.36 -1.39 -12.36
CA SER A 71 14.35 -1.96 -11.43
C SER A 71 13.72 -2.35 -10.08
N ALA A 72 13.89 -3.61 -9.68
CA ALA A 72 13.55 -4.11 -8.34
C ALA A 72 14.78 -4.20 -7.40
N LYS A 73 15.92 -3.61 -7.80
CA LYS A 73 17.13 -3.64 -6.98
C LYS A 73 16.89 -2.98 -5.62
N LYS A 74 17.38 -3.60 -4.55
CA LYS A 74 17.29 -3.04 -3.20
C LYS A 74 17.90 -1.64 -3.18
N ARG A 75 17.19 -0.68 -2.57
CA ARG A 75 17.56 0.74 -2.48
C ARG A 75 17.66 1.47 -3.82
N CYS A 76 17.06 0.94 -4.89
CA CYS A 76 16.87 1.70 -6.11
C CYS A 76 15.98 2.92 -5.81
N SER A 77 16.41 4.09 -6.28
CA SER A 77 15.72 5.36 -6.12
C SER A 77 15.06 5.84 -7.42
N ASP A 78 15.06 5.02 -8.46
CA ASP A 78 14.42 5.35 -9.73
C ASP A 78 12.91 5.52 -9.50
N PRO A 79 12.29 6.57 -10.06
CA PRO A 79 10.85 6.76 -9.92
C PRO A 79 10.05 5.59 -10.51
N ILE A 80 9.17 4.99 -9.71
CA ILE A 80 8.30 3.90 -10.16
C ILE A 80 7.19 4.47 -11.06
N ARG A 81 7.03 3.90 -12.25
CA ARG A 81 5.91 4.22 -13.17
C ARG A 81 4.77 3.23 -12.94
N CYS A 82 3.54 3.76 -12.84
CA CYS A 82 2.38 2.97 -12.40
C CYS A 82 2.09 1.72 -13.25
N TYR A 83 2.32 1.77 -14.57
CA TYR A 83 1.87 0.73 -15.50
C TYR A 83 2.97 0.17 -16.41
N GLY A 84 4.23 0.55 -16.19
CA GLY A 84 5.34 0.27 -17.10
C GLY A 84 6.25 1.46 -17.29
#